data_AF-A0A382DB07-F1
#
_entry.id   AF-A0A382DB07-F1
#
_cell.length_a   1.000
_cell.length_b   1.000
_cell.length_c   1.000
_cell.angle_alpha   90.00
_cell.angle_beta   90.00
_cell.angle_gamma   90.00
#
_symmetry.space_group_name_H-M   'P 1'
#
loop_
_entity.id
_entity.type
_entity.pdbx_description
1 polymer ?
#
loop_
_entity_poly.entity_id
_entity_poly.type
_entity_poly.pdbx_seq_one_letter_code
_entity_poly.pdbx_strand_id
1 'polypeptide(L)' 'MQKADIGLIGLAVMGENLALNIESKGFSIAVFNRTISKVDNLINGRAKNKGFVGTKSIEEFIDA' A
#
# COMPACT_ATOMS: atom_id res chain seq x y z
N MET A 1 -8.53 12.86 4.10
CA MET A 1 -8.29 11.66 3.28
C MET A 1 -9.11 10.53 3.87
N GLN A 2 -9.62 9.61 3.05
CA GLN A 2 -10.25 8.40 3.58
C GLN A 2 -9.13 7.55 4.18
N LYS A 3 -9.23 7.24 5.47
CA LYS A 3 -8.25 6.40 6.16
C LYS A 3 -8.35 4.97 5.66
N ALA A 4 -7.22 4.33 5.43
CA ALA A 4 -7.12 2.93 5.13
C ALA A 4 -7.42 2.10 6.39
N ASP A 5 -7.95 0.90 6.19
CA ASP A 5 -8.25 -0.01 7.29
C ASP A 5 -6.96 -0.60 7.89
N ILE A 6 -5.95 -0.81 7.04
CA ILE A 6 -4.69 -1.46 7.41
C ILE A 6 -3.50 -0.71 6.78
N GLY A 7 -2.39 -0.62 7.52
CA GLY A 7 -1.11 -0.14 7.00
C GLY A 7 -0.09 -1.28 6.86
N LEU A 8 0.67 -1.30 5.77
CA LEU A 8 1.77 -2.24 5.56
C LEU A 8 3.06 -1.52 5.14
N ILE A 9 4.12 -1.71 5.93
CA ILE A 9 5.47 -1.23 5.62
C ILE A 9 6.31 -2.39 5.08
N GLY A 10 6.87 -2.22 3.89
CA GLY A 10 7.79 -3.16 3.26
C GLY A 10 7.19 -3.89 2.06
N LEU A 11 7.57 -3.46 0.86
CA LEU A 11 7.05 -3.96 -0.41
C LEU A 11 8.09 -4.84 -1.13
N ALA A 12 8.57 -5.88 -0.44
CA ALA A 12 9.23 -7.00 -1.09
C ALA A 12 8.18 -8.01 -1.58
N VAL A 13 8.60 -9.17 -2.11
CA VAL A 13 7.68 -10.17 -2.68
C VAL A 13 6.61 -10.63 -1.68
N MET A 14 6.99 -10.87 -0.41
CA MET A 14 6.04 -11.28 0.63
C MET A 14 5.05 -10.15 0.98
N GLY A 15 5.56 -8.96 1.28
CA GLY A 15 4.72 -7.83 1.71
C GLY A 15 3.73 -7.38 0.64
N GLU A 16 4.16 -7.37 -0.62
CA GLU A 16 3.30 -7.05 -1.76
C GLU A 16 2.15 -8.06 -1.91
N ASN A 17 2.44 -9.36 -1.84
CA ASN A 17 1.41 -10.40 -1.93
C ASN A 17 0.47 -10.39 -0.72
N LEU A 18 0.98 -10.08 0.48
CA LEU A 18 0.15 -9.90 1.67
C LEU A 18 -0.80 -8.72 1.50
N ALA A 19 -0.31 -7.57 1.01
CA ALA A 19 -1.11 -6.39 0.78
C ALA A 19 -2.22 -6.65 -0.25
N LEU A 20 -1.91 -7.35 -1.33
CA LEU A 20 -2.90 -7.77 -2.35
C LEU A 20 -3.93 -8.76 -1.81
N ASN A 21 -3.53 -9.66 -0.91
CA ASN A 21 -4.46 -10.57 -0.25
C ASN A 21 -5.45 -9.79 0.63
N ILE A 22 -4.95 -8.87 1.46
CA ILE A 22 -5.78 -8.02 2.32
C ILE A 22 -6.80 -7.24 1.49
N GLU A 23 -6.35 -6.59 0.41
CA GLU A 23 -7.24 -5.84 -0.47
C GLU A 23 -8.29 -6.73 -1.14
N SER A 24 -7.94 -7.95 -1.53
CA SER A 24 -8.89 -8.91 -2.11
C SER A 24 -10.01 -9.34 -1.13
N LYS A 25 -9.84 -9.10 0.17
CA LYS A 25 -10.85 -9.33 1.21
C LYS A 25 -11.75 -8.11 1.45
N GLY A 26 -11.57 -7.03 0.68
CA GLY A 26 -12.40 -5.83 0.76
C GLY A 26 -11.90 -4.77 1.75
N PHE A 27 -10.67 -4.90 2.25
CA PHE A 27 -10.04 -3.89 3.10
C PHE A 27 -9.24 -2.90 2.27
N SER A 28 -9.32 -1.62 2.61
CA SER A 28 -8.42 -0.60 2.10
C SER A 28 -7.07 -0.70 2.80
N ILE A 29 -5.98 -0.49 2.06
CA ILE A 29 -4.63 -0.67 2.58
C ILE A 29 -3.70 0.49 2.22
N ALA A 30 -3.09 1.11 3.23
CA ALA A 30 -2.00 2.05 3.06
C ALA A 30 -0.68 1.29 2.97
N VAL A 31 0.16 1.64 2.00
CA VAL A 31 1.46 0.99 1.79
C VAL A 31 2.58 2.01 1.78
N PHE A 32 3.67 1.66 2.47
CA PHE A 32 4.90 2.43 2.49
C PHE A 32 6.10 1.50 2.30
N ASN A 33 7.15 2.03 1.68
CA ASN A 33 8.43 1.36 1.60
C ASN A 33 9.54 2.40 1.55
N ARG A 34 10.66 2.15 2.23
CA ARG A 34 11.83 3.06 2.23
C ARG A 34 12.27 3.47 0.83
N THR A 35 12.21 2.54 -0.12
CA THR A 35 12.44 2.83 -1.54
C THR A 35 11.10 3.17 -2.19
N ILE A 36 10.85 4.46 -2.46
CA ILE A 36 9.57 4.97 -2.96
C ILE A 36 9.18 4.38 -4.32
N SER A 37 10.15 4.09 -5.19
CA SER A 37 9.87 3.48 -6.49
C SER A 37 9.15 2.12 -6.38
N LYS A 38 9.30 1.39 -5.27
CA LYS A 38 8.52 0.16 -5.04
C LYS A 38 7.04 0.43 -4.78
N VAL A 39 6.74 1.53 -4.09
CA VAL A 39 5.36 2.00 -3.88
C VAL A 39 4.76 2.40 -5.23
N ASP A 40 5.47 3.24 -5.99
CA ASP A 40 5.01 3.69 -7.31
C ASP A 40 4.79 2.51 -8.27
N ASN A 41 5.68 1.52 -8.28
CA ASN A 41 5.55 0.33 -9.11
C ASN A 41 4.32 -0.52 -8.73
N LEU A 42 4.03 -0.65 -7.44
CA LEU A 42 2.86 -1.39 -6.97
C LEU A 42 1.57 -0.66 -7.39
N ILE A 43 1.46 0.64 -7.06
CA ILE A 43 0.28 1.47 -7.31
C ILE A 43 -0.03 1.59 -8.80
N ASN A 44 0.99 1.78 -9.64
CA ASN A 44 0.80 1.88 -11.09
C ASN A 44 0.69 0.51 -11.78
N GLY A 45 1.06 -0.57 -11.08
CA GLY A 45 1.08 -1.94 -11.58
C GLY A 45 -0.04 -2.79 -10.99
N ARG A 46 0.32 -3.76 -10.14
CA ARG A 46 -0.59 -4.80 -9.62
C ARG A 46 -1.70 -4.27 -8.72
N ALA A 47 -1.52 -3.10 -8.11
CA ALA A 47 -2.50 -2.43 -7.27
C ALA A 47 -3.31 -1.35 -8.02
N LYS A 48 -3.18 -1.27 -9.36
CA LYS A 48 -3.95 -0.31 -10.15
C LYS A 48 -5.45 -0.62 -10.07
N ASN A 49 -6.26 0.43 -9.84
CA ASN A 49 -7.72 0.36 -9.66
C ASN A 49 -8.19 -0.50 -8.46
N LYS A 50 -7.35 -0.67 -7.44
CA LYS A 50 -7.64 -1.39 -6.20
C LYS A 50 -7.67 -0.44 -5.01
N GLY A 51 -8.12 -0.92 -3.85
CA GLY A 51 -8.22 -0.14 -2.60
C GLY A 51 -6.88 0.20 -1.92
N PHE A 52 -5.87 0.62 -2.68
CA PHE A 52 -4.53 0.93 -2.16
C PHE A 52 -4.29 2.43 -2.03
N VAL A 53 -3.65 2.83 -0.93
CA VAL A 53 -3.13 4.18 -0.71
C VAL A 53 -1.60 4.10 -0.70
N GLY A 54 -0.97 4.62 -1.75
CA GLY A 54 0.48 4.70 -1.85
C GLY A 54 1.01 5.93 -1.13
N THR A 55 1.91 5.73 -0.17
CA THR A 55 2.45 6.82 0.67
C THR A 55 3.95 6.95 0.49
N LYS A 56 4.46 8.19 0.57
CA LYS A 56 5.86 8.54 0.27
C LYS A 56 6.66 8.99 1.49
N SER A 57 5.99 9.22 2.62
CA SER A 57 6.63 9.48 3.90
C SER A 57 5.94 8.69 5.02
N ILE A 58 6.58 8.64 6.19
CA ILE A 58 5.98 7.99 7.36
C ILE A 58 4.77 8.79 7.85
N GLU A 59 4.83 10.11 7.76
CA GLU A 59 3.72 11.01 8.11
C GLU A 59 2.51 10.74 7.21
N GLU A 60 2.73 10.70 5.88
CA GLU A 60 1.66 10.33 4.93
C GLU A 60 1.10 8.93 5.22
N PHE A 61 1.95 7.98 5.61
CA PHE A 61 1.53 6.62 5.97
C PHE A 61 0.65 6.57 7.22
N ILE A 62 0.93 7.41 8.22
CA ILE A 62 0.16 7.46 9.47
C ILE A 62 -1.17 8.21 9.30
N ASP A 63 -1.21 9.21 8.41
CA ASP A 63 -2.42 10.00 8.13
C ASP A 63 -3.39 9.32 7.15
N ALA A 64 -2.91 8.30 6.43
CA ALA A 64 -3.63 7.54 5.41
C ALA A 64 -4.55 6.45 5.96
#